data_AF-A0A6B2MMF6-F1
#
_entry.id   AF-A0A6B2MMF6-F1
#
_cell.length_a   1.000
_cell.length_b   1.000
_cell.length_c   1.000
_cell.angle_alpha   90.00
_cell.angle_beta   90.00
_cell.angle_gamma   90.00
#
_symmetry.space_group_name_H-M   'P 1'
#
loop_
_entity.id
_entity.type
_entity.pdbx_description
1 polymer ?
#
loop_
_entity_poly.entity_id
_entity_poly.type
_entity_poly.pdbx_seq_one_letter_code
_entity_poly.pdbx_strand_id
1 'polypeptide(L)'
;MALIELTGKYAVGSHRYATVDDDMVEYLSQWRWKAKPNGGGNNVYAVRNAMRDGKHVTIRMHRVVAGLGFDDPREVDHDNHNSLDNRRSNLVPSTRSENALNARRVTHRLPCKQCGQSHIREVSAMVSPDRLVCGDCRRRNQSEPPRSSIFITSCAHCGVRFTARTSLRKFCGESCRCRARYARARANGSPIGGSPHGQLRAACFD
;
A
#
# COMPACT_ATOMS: atom_id res chain seq x y z
N MET A 1 -8.55 -14.12 36.41
CA MET A 1 -8.51 -12.95 35.52
C MET A 1 -8.35 -11.70 36.37
N ALA A 2 -7.57 -10.74 35.90
CA ALA A 2 -7.26 -9.54 36.68
C ALA A 2 -7.38 -8.27 35.83
N LEU A 3 -7.49 -7.14 36.52
CA LEU A 3 -7.66 -5.82 35.92
C LEU A 3 -6.45 -4.93 36.23
N ILE A 4 -5.96 -4.24 35.22
CA ILE A 4 -4.94 -3.19 35.35
C ILE A 4 -5.60 -1.85 35.06
N GLU A 5 -5.52 -0.92 36.01
CA GLU A 5 -6.03 0.44 35.82
C GLU A 5 -5.19 1.22 34.80
N LEU A 6 -5.89 1.81 33.82
CA LEU A 6 -5.29 2.64 32.79
C LEU A 6 -5.35 4.11 33.19
N THR A 7 -4.43 4.90 32.65
CA THR A 7 -4.37 6.34 32.92
C THR A 7 -4.56 7.20 31.67
N GLY A 8 -4.82 8.49 31.87
CA GLY A 8 -4.94 9.49 30.79
C GLY A 8 -6.38 9.80 30.39
N LYS A 9 -6.53 10.75 29.45
CA LYS A 9 -7.83 11.33 29.04
C LYS A 9 -8.88 10.30 28.61
N TYR A 10 -8.44 9.20 28.00
CA TYR A 10 -9.33 8.18 27.45
C TYR A 10 -9.58 7.02 28.42
N ALA A 11 -8.99 7.02 29.62
CA ALA A 11 -9.18 5.98 30.63
C ALA A 11 -10.45 6.24 31.45
N VAL A 12 -11.59 6.30 30.77
CA VAL A 12 -12.90 6.62 31.35
C VAL A 12 -13.93 5.57 30.94
N GLY A 13 -14.92 5.34 31.80
CA GLY A 13 -15.98 4.36 31.55
C GLY A 13 -15.43 2.96 31.27
N SER A 14 -15.85 2.36 30.15
CA SER A 14 -15.41 1.04 29.69
C SER A 14 -13.92 0.94 29.38
N HIS A 15 -13.22 2.07 29.22
CA HIS A 15 -11.78 2.10 28.90
C HIS A 15 -10.89 2.33 30.13
N ARG A 16 -11.45 2.27 31.34
CA ARG A 16 -10.69 2.50 32.59
C ARG A 16 -9.73 1.36 32.92
N TYR A 17 -10.04 0.14 32.53
CA TYR A 17 -9.26 -1.05 32.89
C TYR A 17 -8.91 -1.88 31.66
N ALA A 18 -7.77 -2.56 31.73
CA ALA A 18 -7.41 -3.65 30.82
C ALA A 18 -7.49 -4.98 31.55
N THR A 19 -8.05 -6.01 30.92
CA THR A 19 -8.11 -7.36 31.45
C THR A 19 -6.87 -8.15 31.04
N VAL A 20 -6.28 -8.89 31.97
CA VAL A 20 -5.10 -9.75 31.75
C VAL A 20 -5.25 -11.08 32.49
N ASP A 21 -4.38 -12.04 32.17
CA ASP A 21 -4.22 -13.26 32.95
C ASP A 21 -3.61 -12.94 34.33
N ASP A 22 -3.97 -13.73 35.34
CA ASP A 22 -3.56 -13.46 36.74
C ASP A 22 -2.05 -13.48 36.94
N ASP A 23 -1.36 -14.38 36.22
CA ASP A 23 0.09 -14.56 36.27
C ASP A 23 0.87 -13.38 35.63
N MET A 24 0.19 -12.52 34.86
CA MET A 24 0.82 -11.38 34.19
C MET A 24 0.69 -10.07 34.98
N VAL A 25 -0.12 -10.04 36.03
CA VAL A 25 -0.43 -8.79 36.77
C VAL A 25 0.83 -8.19 37.37
N GLU A 26 1.61 -9.00 38.09
CA GLU A 26 2.83 -8.55 38.76
C GLU A 26 3.84 -7.99 37.75
N TYR A 27 4.04 -8.72 36.66
CA TYR A 27 4.94 -8.30 35.59
C TYR A 27 4.48 -6.98 34.92
N LEU A 28 3.20 -6.88 34.56
CA LEU A 28 2.68 -5.71 33.84
C LEU A 28 2.51 -4.47 34.73
N SER A 29 2.32 -4.66 36.03
CA SER A 29 2.16 -3.57 37.02
C SER A 29 3.43 -2.76 37.24
N GLN A 30 4.58 -3.22 36.74
CA GLN A 30 5.84 -2.47 36.77
C GLN A 30 5.80 -1.18 35.95
N TRP A 31 4.81 -1.02 35.06
CA TRP A 31 4.69 0.14 34.21
C TRP A 31 3.33 0.83 34.34
N ARG A 32 3.35 2.16 34.16
CA ARG A 32 2.12 2.94 34.05
C ARG A 32 1.55 2.87 32.64
N TRP A 33 0.41 2.20 32.52
CA TRP A 33 -0.34 2.07 31.27
C TRP A 33 -1.32 3.22 31.05
N LYS A 34 -1.60 3.51 29.78
CA LYS A 34 -2.50 4.57 29.33
C LYS A 34 -3.51 4.02 28.34
N ALA A 35 -4.73 4.52 28.41
CA ALA A 35 -5.72 4.28 27.36
C ALA A 35 -5.45 5.24 26.18
N LYS A 36 -5.24 4.70 24.99
CA LYS A 36 -4.96 5.49 23.77
C LYS A 36 -5.83 5.01 22.60
N PRO A 37 -6.64 5.89 21.99
CA PRO A 37 -7.38 5.54 20.78
C PRO A 37 -6.43 5.28 19.62
N ASN A 38 -6.81 4.37 18.74
CA ASN A 38 -6.14 4.23 17.45
C ASN A 38 -6.49 5.42 16.53
N GLY A 39 -5.65 5.68 15.53
CA GLY A 39 -5.86 6.80 14.58
C GLY A 39 -7.21 6.78 13.85
N GLY A 40 -7.85 5.61 13.75
CA GLY A 40 -9.18 5.43 13.16
C GLY A 40 -10.37 5.54 14.12
N GLY A 41 -10.16 5.93 15.39
CA GLY A 41 -11.24 6.20 16.36
C GLY A 41 -12.02 4.99 16.90
N ASN A 42 -11.94 3.83 16.26
CA ASN A 42 -12.81 2.70 16.57
C ASN A 42 -12.39 1.85 17.78
N ASN A 43 -11.12 1.89 18.20
CA ASN A 43 -10.58 1.04 19.27
C ASN A 43 -9.64 1.82 20.19
N VAL A 44 -9.64 1.48 21.48
CA VAL A 44 -8.75 2.04 22.51
C VAL A 44 -7.81 0.94 23.02
N TYR A 45 -6.52 1.20 22.99
CA TYR A 45 -5.50 0.25 23.43
C TYR A 45 -4.85 0.67 24.74
N ALA A 46 -4.48 -0.32 25.55
CA ALA A 46 -3.56 -0.14 26.66
C ALA A 46 -2.13 0.01 26.13
N VAL A 47 -1.51 1.17 26.38
CA VAL A 47 -0.17 1.50 25.88
C VAL A 47 0.73 2.09 26.95
N ARG A 48 2.04 1.92 26.80
CA ARG A 48 3.06 2.66 27.56
C ARG A 48 4.06 3.29 26.61
N ASN A 49 4.73 4.34 27.06
CA ASN A 49 5.84 4.94 26.31
C ASN A 49 7.15 4.40 26.88
N ALA A 50 8.13 4.19 26.01
CA ALA A 50 9.50 3.83 26.38
C ALA A 50 10.49 4.62 25.51
N MET A 51 11.75 4.68 25.95
CA MET A 51 12.86 5.15 25.14
C MET A 51 13.61 3.96 24.58
N ARG A 52 13.89 3.97 23.28
CA ARG A 52 14.72 2.98 22.59
C ARG A 52 15.60 3.70 21.57
N ASP A 53 16.91 3.48 21.62
CA ASP A 53 17.89 4.08 20.71
C ASP A 53 17.72 5.61 20.57
N GLY A 54 17.49 6.28 21.70
CA GLY A 54 17.26 7.73 21.76
C GLY A 54 15.90 8.22 21.24
N LYS A 55 14.99 7.32 20.86
CA LYS A 55 13.66 7.64 20.33
C LYS A 55 12.55 7.21 21.27
N HIS A 56 11.51 8.04 21.37
CA HIS A 56 10.28 7.68 22.05
C HIS A 56 9.49 6.67 21.21
N VAL A 57 9.19 5.51 21.80
CA VAL A 57 8.37 4.46 21.19
C VAL A 57 7.13 4.18 22.04
N THR A 58 6.03 3.80 21.38
CA THR A 58 4.81 3.34 22.04
C THR A 58 4.78 1.81 22.04
N ILE A 59 4.66 1.21 23.22
CA ILE A 59 4.53 -0.23 23.43
C ILE A 59 3.08 -0.54 23.78
N ARG A 60 2.48 -1.52 23.11
CA ARG A 60 1.09 -1.97 23.36
C ARG A 60 1.08 -3.18 24.29
N MET A 61 0.14 -3.22 25.24
CA MET A 61 0.04 -4.27 26.25
C MET A 61 -0.13 -5.67 25.63
N HIS A 62 -1.06 -5.84 24.68
CA HIS A 62 -1.27 -7.11 23.99
C HIS A 62 0.00 -7.67 23.34
N ARG A 63 0.92 -6.82 22.83
CA ARG A 63 2.17 -7.29 22.23
C ARG A 63 3.10 -7.87 23.29
N VAL A 64 3.17 -7.20 24.45
CA VAL A 64 3.96 -7.68 25.59
C VAL A 64 3.42 -9.02 26.07
N VAL A 65 2.10 -9.15 26.20
CA VAL A 65 1.47 -10.41 26.65
C VAL A 65 1.64 -11.53 25.62
N ALA A 66 1.56 -11.23 24.33
CA ALA A 66 1.82 -12.19 23.25
C ALA A 66 3.31 -12.53 23.06
N GLY A 67 4.22 -11.99 23.88
CA GLY A 67 5.66 -12.22 23.76
C GLY A 67 6.27 -11.66 22.47
N LEU A 68 5.59 -10.72 21.80
CA LEU A 68 6.08 -10.13 20.56
C LEU A 68 6.96 -8.92 20.85
N GLY A 69 8.24 -9.07 20.51
CA GLY A 69 9.22 -7.99 20.55
C GLY A 69 8.82 -6.81 19.65
N PHE A 70 9.51 -5.69 19.82
CA PHE A 70 9.26 -4.49 19.00
C PHE A 70 9.58 -4.74 17.52
N ASP A 71 10.61 -5.53 17.22
CA ASP A 71 11.05 -5.83 15.84
C ASP A 71 10.30 -7.02 15.23
N ASP A 72 9.37 -7.64 15.97
CA ASP A 72 8.56 -8.73 15.45
C ASP A 72 7.51 -8.19 14.47
N PRO A 73 7.52 -8.64 13.20
CA PRO A 73 6.62 -8.11 12.17
C PRO A 73 5.18 -8.59 12.31
N ARG A 74 4.89 -9.58 13.17
CA ARG A 74 3.54 -10.09 13.41
C ARG A 74 2.68 -9.03 14.09
N GLU A 75 1.40 -9.03 13.74
CA GLU A 75 0.36 -8.29 14.42
C GLU A 75 -0.30 -9.20 15.46
N VAL A 76 -1.03 -8.61 16.41
CA VAL A 76 -1.82 -9.37 17.39
C VAL A 76 -3.24 -8.88 17.25
N ASP A 77 -4.13 -9.81 16.88
CA ASP A 77 -5.57 -9.53 16.86
C ASP A 77 -6.25 -10.05 18.13
N HIS A 78 -7.44 -9.53 18.43
CA HIS A 78 -8.24 -9.93 19.58
C HIS A 78 -9.44 -10.73 19.08
N ASP A 79 -9.55 -12.00 19.45
CA ASP A 79 -10.61 -12.90 18.97
C ASP A 79 -12.01 -12.34 19.30
N ASN A 80 -12.18 -11.80 20.51
CA ASN A 80 -13.42 -11.17 20.93
C ASN A 80 -13.62 -9.72 20.47
N HIS A 81 -12.71 -9.17 19.65
CA HIS A 81 -12.71 -7.79 19.17
C HIS A 81 -12.67 -6.70 20.26
N ASN A 82 -12.31 -7.05 21.50
CA ASN A 82 -12.10 -6.10 22.59
C ASN A 82 -10.61 -5.83 22.79
N SER A 83 -10.14 -4.66 22.36
CA SER A 83 -8.73 -4.26 22.42
C SER A 83 -8.16 -4.04 23.83
N LEU A 84 -8.98 -4.11 24.87
CA LEU A 84 -8.57 -4.04 26.28
C LEU A 84 -8.59 -5.39 26.98
N ASP A 85 -9.06 -6.46 26.32
CA ASP A 85 -8.95 -7.82 26.82
C ASP A 85 -7.65 -8.47 26.34
N ASN A 86 -6.59 -8.30 27.12
CA ASN A 86 -5.23 -8.72 26.79
C ASN A 86 -4.90 -10.11 27.36
N ARG A 87 -5.90 -10.94 27.72
CA ARG A 87 -5.66 -12.33 28.14
C ARG A 87 -5.07 -13.14 26.99
N ARG A 88 -4.08 -14.00 27.26
CA ARG A 88 -3.39 -14.77 26.20
C ARG A 88 -4.35 -15.60 25.35
N SER A 89 -5.40 -16.16 25.96
CA SER A 89 -6.42 -16.94 25.25
C SER A 89 -7.23 -16.12 24.24
N ASN A 90 -7.23 -14.79 24.35
CA ASN A 90 -7.93 -13.87 23.45
C ASN A 90 -7.01 -13.26 22.38
N LEU A 91 -5.69 -13.48 22.48
CA LEU A 91 -4.70 -12.88 21.60
C LEU A 91 -4.32 -13.85 20.48
N VAL A 92 -4.41 -13.40 19.24
CA VAL A 92 -4.08 -14.18 18.05
C VAL A 92 -2.93 -13.51 17.30
N PRO A 93 -1.67 -13.92 17.55
CA PRO A 93 -0.54 -13.50 16.75
C PRO A 93 -0.72 -13.95 15.31
N SER A 94 -0.71 -13.00 14.38
CA SER A 94 -0.94 -13.27 12.95
C SER A 94 0.00 -12.42 12.10
N THR A 95 0.33 -12.94 10.92
CA THR A 95 0.95 -12.12 9.87
C THR A 95 -0.04 -11.09 9.36
N ARG A 96 0.45 -10.01 8.75
CA ARG A 96 -0.43 -8.99 8.14
C ARG A 96 -1.39 -9.57 7.11
N SER A 97 -0.95 -10.60 6.36
CA SER A 97 -1.78 -11.33 5.41
C SER A 97 -2.88 -12.12 6.07
N GLU A 98 -2.58 -12.85 7.15
CA GLU A 98 -3.57 -13.61 7.91
C GLU A 98 -4.57 -12.68 8.60
N ASN A 99 -4.10 -11.59 9.19
CA ASN A 99 -4.96 -10.57 9.79
C ASN A 99 -5.92 -9.95 8.75
N ALA A 100 -5.43 -9.68 7.53
CA ALA A 100 -6.27 -9.18 6.45
C ALA A 100 -7.34 -10.19 5.99
N LEU A 101 -7.07 -11.50 6.11
CA LEU A 101 -8.04 -12.55 5.82
C LEU A 101 -9.07 -12.70 6.95
N ASN A 102 -8.65 -12.49 8.20
CA ASN A 102 -9.52 -12.55 9.38
C ASN A 102 -10.39 -11.29 9.55
N ALA A 103 -10.10 -10.22 8.81
CA ALA A 103 -10.87 -9.00 8.84
C ALA A 103 -12.37 -9.27 8.61
N ARG A 104 -13.22 -8.70 9.48
CA ARG A 104 -14.67 -8.83 9.43
C ARG A 104 -15.20 -8.64 8.01
N ARG A 105 -16.04 -9.56 7.55
CA ARG A 105 -16.74 -9.45 6.28
C ARG A 105 -18.00 -8.63 6.43
N VAL A 106 -18.26 -7.77 5.46
CA VAL A 106 -19.38 -6.84 5.43
C VAL A 106 -20.07 -6.90 4.08
N THR A 107 -21.40 -6.85 4.11
CA THR A 107 -22.22 -6.83 2.91
C THR A 107 -22.39 -5.39 2.44
N HIS A 108 -21.87 -5.07 1.26
CA HIS A 108 -22.06 -3.76 0.62
C HIS A 108 -22.89 -3.88 -0.66
N ARG A 109 -23.71 -2.85 -0.92
CA ARG A 109 -24.37 -2.60 -2.20
C ARG A 109 -23.62 -1.50 -2.93
N LEU A 110 -22.88 -1.86 -3.98
CA LEU A 110 -21.95 -0.96 -4.67
C LEU A 110 -22.20 -0.93 -6.17
N PRO A 111 -22.13 0.25 -6.83
CA PRO A 111 -22.21 0.33 -8.27
C PRO A 111 -20.95 -0.27 -8.91
N CYS A 112 -21.13 -1.01 -10.00
CA CYS A 112 -20.04 -1.50 -10.82
C CYS A 112 -19.33 -0.33 -11.50
N LYS A 113 -18.01 -0.22 -11.36
CA LYS A 113 -17.20 0.83 -12.01
C LYS A 113 -17.37 0.88 -13.54
N GLN A 114 -17.68 -0.26 -14.17
CA GLN A 114 -17.75 -0.36 -15.63
C GLN A 114 -19.16 -0.12 -16.19
N CYS A 115 -20.22 -0.67 -15.57
CA CYS A 115 -21.59 -0.56 -16.08
C CYS A 115 -22.52 0.30 -15.22
N GLY A 116 -22.06 0.79 -14.07
CA GLY A 116 -22.85 1.61 -13.14
C GLY A 116 -23.92 0.84 -12.34
N GLN A 117 -24.25 -0.40 -12.70
CA GLN A 117 -25.28 -1.18 -12.01
C GLN A 117 -24.86 -1.55 -10.59
N SER A 118 -25.80 -1.45 -9.65
CA SER A 118 -25.59 -1.81 -8.25
C SER A 118 -25.56 -3.33 -8.05
N HIS A 119 -24.53 -3.82 -7.36
CA HIS A 119 -24.40 -5.22 -6.99
C HIS A 119 -24.19 -5.37 -5.50
N ILE A 120 -24.77 -6.44 -4.94
CA ILE A 120 -24.55 -6.83 -3.55
C ILE A 120 -23.34 -7.75 -3.52
N ARG A 121 -22.34 -7.43 -2.69
CA ARG A 121 -21.19 -8.29 -2.45
C ARG A 121 -20.78 -8.26 -0.99
N GLU A 122 -20.28 -9.40 -0.55
CA GLU A 122 -19.68 -9.55 0.75
C GLU A 122 -18.16 -9.42 0.61
N VAL A 123 -17.62 -8.32 1.11
CA VAL A 123 -16.21 -7.94 1.01
C VAL A 123 -15.60 -7.79 2.41
N SER A 124 -14.28 -7.84 2.52
CA SER A 124 -13.61 -7.47 3.79
C SER A 124 -13.92 -6.00 4.11
N ALA A 125 -14.11 -5.68 5.39
CA ALA A 125 -14.37 -4.33 5.87
C ALA A 125 -13.28 -3.31 5.52
N MET A 126 -12.09 -3.79 5.12
CA MET A 126 -10.98 -2.94 4.68
C MET A 126 -11.03 -2.62 3.18
N VAL A 127 -11.90 -3.27 2.39
CA VAL A 127 -11.97 -3.08 0.94
C VAL A 127 -12.65 -1.75 0.63
N SER A 128 -11.95 -0.90 -0.13
CA SER A 128 -12.52 0.34 -0.62
C SER A 128 -13.69 0.05 -1.59
N PRO A 129 -14.88 0.64 -1.37
CA PRO A 129 -16.08 0.33 -2.14
C PRO A 129 -16.04 0.77 -3.62
N ASP A 130 -15.07 1.60 -4.00
CA ASP A 130 -14.89 2.20 -5.33
C ASP A 130 -14.24 1.27 -6.37
N ARG A 131 -13.80 0.07 -5.99
CA ARG A 131 -13.06 -0.86 -6.88
C ARG A 131 -13.88 -2.00 -7.45
N LEU A 132 -15.19 -2.03 -7.25
CA LEU A 132 -16.01 -3.16 -7.66
C LEU A 132 -16.29 -3.18 -9.17
N VAL A 133 -15.87 -4.25 -9.84
CA VAL A 133 -16.28 -4.58 -11.23
C VAL A 133 -17.09 -5.87 -11.18
N CYS A 134 -18.30 -5.85 -11.74
CA CYS A 134 -19.19 -7.00 -11.74
C CYS A 134 -18.65 -8.16 -12.60
N GLY A 135 -19.19 -9.37 -12.38
CA GLY A 135 -18.74 -10.57 -13.08
C GLY A 135 -18.88 -10.47 -14.60
N ASP A 136 -19.97 -9.84 -15.07
CA ASP A 136 -20.23 -9.69 -16.50
C ASP A 136 -19.28 -8.70 -17.17
N CYS A 137 -18.99 -7.59 -16.49
CA CYS A 137 -18.01 -6.62 -16.96
C CYS A 137 -16.60 -7.20 -16.93
N ARG A 138 -16.25 -8.00 -15.91
CA ARG A 138 -14.96 -8.68 -15.85
C ARG A 138 -14.78 -9.68 -16.99
N ARG A 139 -15.80 -10.49 -17.28
CA ARG A 139 -15.79 -11.44 -18.42
C ARG A 139 -15.63 -10.72 -19.76
N ARG A 140 -16.39 -9.64 -19.98
CA ARG A 140 -16.27 -8.81 -21.20
C ARG A 140 -14.87 -8.23 -21.39
N ASN A 141 -14.25 -7.75 -20.32
CA ASN A 141 -12.91 -7.16 -20.37
C ASN A 141 -11.80 -8.21 -20.59
N GLN A 142 -12.03 -9.47 -20.19
CA GLN A 142 -11.10 -10.58 -20.48
C GLN A 142 -11.22 -11.08 -21.92
N SER A 143 -12.39 -10.97 -22.55
CA SER A 143 -12.59 -11.30 -23.97
C SER A 143 -12.06 -10.24 -24.92
N GLU A 144 -11.88 -8.99 -24.46
CA GLU A 144 -11.18 -7.97 -25.23
C GLU A 144 -9.67 -8.23 -25.14
N PRO A 145 -8.94 -8.34 -26.26
CA PRO A 145 -7.50 -8.46 -26.22
C PRO A 145 -6.94 -7.22 -25.50
N PRO A 146 -5.95 -7.36 -24.59
CA PRO A 146 -5.37 -6.21 -23.91
C PRO A 146 -4.88 -5.23 -24.97
N ARG A 147 -5.25 -3.94 -24.85
CA ARG A 147 -4.76 -2.90 -25.76
C ARG A 147 -3.24 -2.96 -25.75
N SER A 148 -2.63 -3.52 -26.79
CA SER A 148 -1.17 -3.58 -26.89
C SER A 148 -0.69 -2.13 -26.89
N SER A 149 0.19 -1.76 -25.96
CA SER A 149 0.88 -0.46 -25.97
C SER A 149 1.90 -0.34 -27.11
N ILE A 150 1.80 -1.22 -28.11
CA ILE A 150 2.70 -1.34 -29.25
C ILE A 150 2.02 -0.66 -30.42
N PHE A 151 2.61 0.42 -30.88
CA PHE A 151 2.19 1.17 -32.05
C PHE A 151 3.07 0.78 -33.22
N ILE A 152 2.48 0.28 -34.31
CA ILE A 152 3.21 0.05 -35.55
C ILE A 152 3.19 1.36 -36.33
N THR A 153 4.36 2.00 -36.48
CA THR A 153 4.51 3.29 -37.17
C THR A 153 5.68 3.27 -38.16
N SER A 154 5.74 4.25 -39.06
CA SER A 154 6.82 4.37 -40.05
C SER A 154 7.85 5.40 -39.60
N CYS A 155 9.14 5.10 -39.79
CA CYS A 155 10.20 6.03 -39.45
C CYS A 155 10.14 7.28 -40.35
N ALA A 156 10.10 8.46 -39.74
CA ALA A 156 10.07 9.74 -40.45
C ALA A 156 11.37 10.08 -41.22
N HIS A 157 12.40 9.23 -41.14
CA HIS A 157 13.65 9.39 -41.89
C HIS A 157 13.84 8.32 -42.97
N CYS A 158 13.78 7.03 -42.59
CA CYS A 158 14.04 5.92 -43.51
C CYS A 158 12.76 5.20 -44.01
N GLY A 159 11.57 5.58 -43.56
CA GLY A 159 10.30 4.99 -44.00
C GLY A 159 9.99 3.59 -43.47
N VAL A 160 10.97 2.88 -42.90
CA VAL A 160 10.80 1.52 -42.37
C VAL A 160 9.72 1.48 -41.29
N ARG A 161 8.83 0.49 -41.37
CA ARG A 161 7.82 0.21 -40.34
C ARG A 161 8.51 -0.42 -39.13
N PHE A 162 8.25 0.12 -37.94
CA PHE A 162 8.80 -0.37 -36.69
C PHE A 162 7.76 -0.33 -35.56
N THR A 163 8.00 -1.12 -34.52
CA THR A 163 7.18 -1.15 -33.31
C THR A 163 7.66 -0.11 -32.30
N ALA A 164 6.75 0.76 -31.88
CA ALA A 164 7.01 1.80 -30.89
C ALA A 164 6.22 1.54 -29.60
N ARG A 165 6.84 1.82 -28.45
CA ARG A 165 6.17 1.76 -27.14
C ARG A 165 5.25 2.95 -26.86
N THR A 166 5.36 4.02 -27.66
CA THR A 166 4.51 5.22 -27.56
C THR A 166 4.15 5.69 -28.96
N SER A 167 2.96 6.28 -29.10
CA SER A 167 2.51 6.88 -30.37
C SER A 167 3.35 8.08 -30.82
N LEU A 168 4.17 8.65 -29.92
CA LEU A 168 5.01 9.82 -30.17
C LEU A 168 6.38 9.49 -30.79
N ARG A 169 6.81 8.23 -30.79
CA ARG A 169 8.14 7.84 -31.32
C ARG A 169 8.13 7.92 -32.85
N LYS A 170 8.90 8.86 -33.41
CA LYS A 170 8.95 9.14 -34.87
C LYS A 170 10.07 8.42 -35.62
N PHE A 171 11.07 7.88 -34.92
CA PHE A 171 12.27 7.29 -35.53
C PHE A 171 12.51 5.87 -35.02
N CYS A 172 12.92 4.97 -35.92
CA CYS A 172 13.20 3.56 -35.59
C CYS A 172 14.37 3.43 -34.60
N GLY A 173 15.38 4.29 -34.70
CA GLY A 173 16.53 4.34 -33.79
C GLY A 173 17.16 5.75 -33.67
N GLU A 174 18.18 5.86 -32.82
CA GLU A 174 18.92 7.11 -32.61
C GLU A 174 19.66 7.58 -33.88
N SER A 175 20.16 6.65 -34.71
CA SER A 175 20.82 7.00 -35.97
C SER A 175 19.87 7.75 -36.92
N CYS A 176 18.64 7.27 -37.10
CA CYS A 176 17.62 7.94 -37.92
C CYS A 176 17.17 9.29 -37.32
N ARG A 177 17.08 9.39 -35.98
CA ARG A 177 16.79 10.64 -35.29
C ARG A 177 17.91 11.66 -35.53
N CYS A 178 19.16 11.22 -35.40
CA CYS A 178 20.34 12.03 -35.64
C CYS A 178 20.36 12.56 -37.08
N ARG A 179 20.27 11.68 -38.08
CA ARG A 179 20.29 12.05 -39.50
C ARG A 179 19.17 13.05 -39.85
N ALA A 180 17.96 12.84 -39.34
CA ALA A 180 16.86 13.78 -39.52
C ALA A 180 17.12 15.16 -38.88
N ARG A 181 17.77 15.21 -37.71
CA ARG A 181 18.17 16.47 -37.06
C ARG A 181 19.21 17.22 -37.89
N TYR A 182 20.22 16.53 -38.42
CA TYR A 182 21.25 17.13 -39.29
C TYR A 182 20.67 17.65 -40.60
N ALA A 183 19.74 16.91 -41.22
CA ALA A 183 19.06 17.33 -42.45
C ALA A 183 18.28 18.65 -42.24
N ARG A 184 17.57 18.77 -41.12
CA ARG A 184 16.83 20.01 -40.76
C ARG A 184 17.76 21.18 -40.47
N ALA A 185 18.86 20.95 -39.75
CA ALA A 185 19.82 22.01 -39.45
C ALA A 185 20.48 22.57 -40.73
N ARG A 186 20.78 21.68 -41.70
CA ARG A 186 21.27 22.08 -43.03
C ARG A 186 20.24 22.88 -43.82
N ALA A 187 18.98 22.45 -43.84
CA ALA A 187 17.91 23.15 -44.55
C ALA A 187 17.64 24.55 -43.99
N ASN A 188 17.84 24.76 -42.69
CA ASN A 188 17.56 26.01 -42.00
C ASN A 188 18.78 26.96 -41.90
N GLY A 189 19.92 26.61 -42.50
CA GLY A 189 21.12 27.47 -42.49
C GLY A 189 21.76 27.69 -41.11
N SER A 190 21.42 26.89 -40.08
CA SER A 190 21.98 27.04 -38.74
C SER A 190 23.37 26.40 -38.63
N PRO A 191 24.37 27.07 -38.01
CA PRO A 191 25.70 26.50 -37.82
C PRO A 191 25.64 25.32 -36.86
N ILE A 192 26.16 24.17 -37.30
CA ILE A 192 26.18 22.94 -36.52
C ILE A 192 27.39 22.98 -35.59
N GLY A 193 27.31 23.74 -34.49
CA GLY A 193 28.40 23.86 -33.53
C GLY A 193 27.88 24.00 -32.11
N GLY A 194 28.23 23.03 -31.25
CA GLY A 194 28.17 23.18 -29.79
C GLY A 194 27.18 22.28 -29.04
N SER A 195 27.50 21.00 -28.89
CA SER A 195 27.14 20.26 -27.68
C SER A 195 28.40 19.56 -27.17
N PRO A 196 28.73 19.63 -25.86
CA PRO A 196 30.08 19.41 -25.33
C PRO A 196 30.54 17.94 -25.29
N HIS A 197 29.88 17.04 -26.02
CA HIS A 197 30.35 15.67 -26.20
C HIS A 197 30.68 15.43 -27.67
N GLY A 198 31.97 15.58 -28.01
CA GLY A 198 32.58 15.23 -29.30
C GLY A 198 32.54 13.74 -29.67
N GLN A 199 31.58 12.98 -29.14
CA GLN A 199 31.38 11.55 -29.42
C GLN A 199 30.25 11.27 -30.43
N LEU A 200 29.42 12.26 -30.78
CA LEU A 200 28.23 12.03 -31.61
C LEU A 200 28.47 11.91 -33.13
N ARG A 201 29.69 12.19 -33.63
CA ARG A 201 30.01 12.00 -35.05
C ARG A 201 30.10 10.53 -35.46
N ALA A 202 30.43 9.63 -34.52
CA ALA A 202 30.52 8.20 -34.80
C ALA A 202 29.14 7.53 -34.91
N ALA A 203 28.16 7.90 -34.08
CA ALA A 203 26.87 7.20 -33.98
C ALA A 203 25.89 7.45 -35.17
N CYS A 204 26.21 8.36 -36.09
CA CYS A 204 25.31 8.73 -37.18
C CYS A 204 25.70 8.14 -38.55
N PHE A 205 26.86 7.48 -38.65
CA PHE A 205 27.40 6.95 -39.91
C PHE A 205 27.81 5.46 -39.89
N ASP A 206 27.63 4.75 -38.77
CA ASP A 206 27.47 3.29 -38.79
C ASP A 206 26.01 2.89 -39.08
#